data_AF-A0A842UBN6-F1
#
_entry.id   AF-A0A842UBN6-F1
#
_cell.length_a   1.000
_cell.length_b   1.000
_cell.length_c   1.000
_cell.angle_alpha   90.00
_cell.angle_beta   90.00
_cell.angle_gamma   90.00
#
_symmetry.space_group_name_H-M   'P 1'
#
loop_
_entity.id
_entity.type
_entity.pdbx_description
1 polymer ?
#
loop_
_entity_poly.entity_id
_entity_poly.type
_entity_poly.pdbx_seq_one_letter_code
_entity_poly.pdbx_strand_id
1 'polypeptide(L)'
;MSRRKKKLNTNVKKDLISVISATLLALERKHHIKLDEISNRIIHNATIYQSDEVVSLAIVVYSLSKICERNELHPLANWQKFLEKIEYHLKNARQNLNRDKINSYMKDLSSLIDVISSVDEKIKMYVVQVLEKAKLKKGSKIYEHGISIQRISELLDINLWELSNYVGHTQIIDKEEIKFDAKNRLNLAKKIFKLKT
;
A
#
# COMPACT_ATOMS: atom_id res chain seq x y z
N MET A 1 29.99 0.54 -16.90
CA MET A 1 28.91 1.53 -16.66
C MET A 1 28.67 1.66 -15.17
N SER A 2 28.99 2.83 -14.59
CA SER A 2 28.89 3.10 -13.16
C SER A 2 27.41 3.15 -12.72
N ARG A 3 26.95 2.12 -11.99
CA ARG A 3 25.65 2.15 -11.31
C ARG A 3 25.73 3.23 -10.23
N ARG A 4 25.26 4.45 -10.51
CA ARG A 4 25.00 5.45 -9.46
C ARG A 4 24.19 4.76 -8.35
N LYS A 5 24.73 4.74 -7.13
CA LYS A 5 24.01 4.21 -5.96
C LYS A 5 22.70 5.00 -5.83
N LYS A 6 21.56 4.37 -6.12
CA LYS A 6 20.23 4.94 -5.88
C LYS A 6 20.13 5.23 -4.38
N LYS A 7 20.14 6.51 -4.01
CA LYS A 7 20.06 6.96 -2.62
C LYS A 7 18.63 7.43 -2.37
N LEU A 8 17.98 6.85 -1.36
CA LEU A 8 16.61 7.19 -1.00
C LEU A 8 16.57 8.53 -0.26
N ASN A 9 15.51 9.30 -0.45
CA ASN A 9 15.25 10.50 0.33
C ASN A 9 15.19 10.14 1.83
N THR A 10 15.87 10.93 2.68
CA THR A 10 15.98 10.68 4.12
C THR A 10 14.63 10.60 4.83
N ASN A 11 13.66 11.41 4.43
CA ASN A 11 12.31 11.39 5.02
C ASN A 11 11.57 10.11 4.63
N VAL A 12 11.67 9.70 3.36
CA VAL A 12 11.09 8.43 2.86
C VAL A 12 11.71 7.25 3.60
N LYS A 13 13.03 7.23 3.76
CA LYS A 13 13.74 6.17 4.50
C LYS A 13 13.22 6.03 5.93
N LYS A 14 13.10 7.15 6.65
CA LYS A 14 12.59 7.17 8.03
C LYS A 14 11.15 6.64 8.09
N ASP A 15 10.31 7.04 7.16
CA ASP A 15 8.92 6.58 7.09
C ASP A 15 8.83 5.07 6.81
N LEU A 16 9.57 4.55 5.82
CA LEU A 16 9.62 3.11 5.53
C LEU A 16 10.07 2.30 6.75
N ILE A 17 11.11 2.75 7.46
CA ILE A 17 11.59 2.08 8.68
C ILE A 17 10.52 2.09 9.77
N SER A 18 9.80 3.22 9.93
CA SER A 18 8.69 3.34 10.87
C SER A 18 7.55 2.38 10.52
N VAL A 19 7.16 2.30 9.25
CA VAL A 19 6.12 1.39 8.77
C VAL A 19 6.50 -0.07 8.99
N ILE A 20 7.73 -0.48 8.66
CA ILE A 20 8.19 -1.86 8.90
C ILE A 20 8.16 -2.18 10.38
N SER A 21 8.57 -1.25 11.24
CA SER A 21 8.59 -1.46 12.69
C SER A 21 7.17 -1.56 13.27
N ALA A 22 6.24 -0.73 12.80
CA ALA A 22 4.83 -0.80 13.18
C ALA A 22 4.17 -2.10 12.68
N THR A 23 4.54 -2.55 11.49
CA THR A 23 4.06 -3.82 10.90
C THR A 23 4.50 -5.01 11.74
N LEU A 24 5.79 -5.07 12.12
CA LEU A 24 6.32 -6.11 13.01
C LEU A 24 5.55 -6.16 14.35
N LEU A 25 5.32 -5.01 14.98
CA LEU A 25 4.55 -4.92 16.23
C LEU A 25 3.08 -5.35 16.06
N ALA A 26 2.45 -5.01 14.94
CA ALA A 26 1.07 -5.39 14.67
C ALA A 26 0.92 -6.90 14.40
N LEU A 27 1.90 -7.52 13.75
CA LEU A 27 1.95 -8.97 13.54
C LEU A 27 2.13 -9.72 14.88
N GLU A 28 3.06 -9.26 15.73
CA GLU A 28 3.30 -9.83 17.06
C GLU A 28 2.02 -9.81 17.92
N ARG A 29 1.27 -8.71 17.85
CA ARG A 29 0.00 -8.52 18.58
C ARG A 29 -1.23 -9.11 17.88
N LYS A 30 -1.06 -9.77 16.72
CA LYS A 30 -2.16 -10.32 15.90
C LYS A 30 -3.28 -9.31 15.60
N HIS A 31 -2.92 -8.06 15.32
CA HIS A 31 -3.89 -6.97 15.18
C HIS A 31 -4.10 -6.60 13.71
N HIS A 32 -4.88 -7.40 12.96
CA HIS A 32 -5.05 -7.23 11.50
C HIS A 32 -5.64 -5.87 11.08
N ILE A 33 -6.51 -5.28 11.89
CA ILE A 33 -7.05 -3.92 11.69
C ILE A 33 -5.92 -2.89 11.65
N LYS A 34 -4.90 -3.08 12.49
CA LYS A 34 -3.78 -2.13 12.57
C LYS A 34 -2.91 -2.21 11.33
N LEU A 35 -2.75 -3.40 10.75
CA LEU A 35 -2.06 -3.59 9.48
C LEU A 35 -2.79 -2.86 8.33
N ASP A 36 -4.12 -2.90 8.31
CA ASP A 36 -4.89 -2.18 7.27
C ASP A 36 -4.67 -0.67 7.38
N GLU A 37 -4.77 -0.10 8.59
CA GLU A 37 -4.48 1.31 8.87
C GLU A 37 -3.07 1.72 8.43
N ILE A 38 -2.05 0.92 8.80
CA ILE A 38 -0.66 1.16 8.42
C ILE A 38 -0.53 1.16 6.89
N SER A 39 -1.18 0.20 6.21
CA SER A 39 -1.17 0.10 4.75
C SER A 39 -1.83 1.29 4.04
N ASN A 40 -2.86 1.89 4.65
CA ASN A 40 -3.54 3.05 4.09
C ASN A 40 -2.69 4.32 4.28
N ARG A 41 -2.02 4.45 5.44
CA ARG A 41 -1.11 5.57 5.70
C ARG A 41 0.07 5.60 4.73
N ILE A 42 0.71 4.46 4.47
CA ILE A 42 1.88 4.41 3.58
C ILE A 42 1.53 4.75 2.11
N ILE A 43 0.28 4.53 1.69
CA ILE A 43 -0.15 4.90 0.32
C ILE A 43 -0.26 6.39 0.12
N HIS A 44 -0.72 7.10 1.14
CA HIS A 44 -0.70 8.55 1.12
C HIS A 44 0.74 9.07 0.93
N ASN A 45 1.73 8.38 1.50
CA ASN A 45 3.13 8.70 1.25
C ASN A 45 3.58 8.23 -0.14
N ALA A 46 3.07 7.09 -0.64
CA ALA A 46 3.34 6.60 -1.99
C ALA A 46 2.87 7.59 -3.06
N THR A 47 1.77 8.30 -2.84
CA THR A 47 1.28 9.35 -3.76
C THR A 47 2.18 10.57 -3.80
N ILE A 48 2.81 10.92 -2.68
CA ILE A 48 3.72 12.05 -2.60
C ILE A 48 5.07 11.70 -3.24
N TYR A 49 5.58 10.48 -3.02
CA TYR A 49 6.94 10.10 -3.41
C TYR A 49 7.03 9.31 -4.72
N GLN A 50 5.93 8.70 -5.17
CA GLN A 50 5.85 7.87 -6.39
C GLN A 50 7.03 6.91 -6.56
N SER A 51 7.40 6.25 -5.46
CA SER A 51 8.60 5.42 -5.36
C SER A 51 8.21 3.95 -5.22
N ASP A 52 8.84 3.11 -6.05
CA ASP A 52 8.61 1.66 -6.08
C ASP A 52 8.82 1.03 -4.69
N GLU A 53 9.76 1.58 -3.91
CA GLU A 53 10.06 1.17 -2.53
C GLU A 53 8.84 1.33 -1.61
N VAL A 54 8.21 2.50 -1.64
CA VAL A 54 7.05 2.82 -0.79
C VAL A 54 5.85 1.98 -1.19
N VAL A 55 5.66 1.82 -2.49
CA VAL A 55 4.48 1.15 -3.02
C VAL A 55 4.57 -0.35 -2.82
N SER A 56 5.73 -0.94 -3.07
CA SER A 56 5.95 -2.36 -2.84
C SER A 56 5.71 -2.72 -1.37
N LEU A 57 6.19 -1.90 -0.43
CA LEU A 57 5.91 -2.09 0.99
C LEU A 57 4.42 -1.93 1.30
N ALA A 58 3.73 -0.94 0.70
CA ALA A 58 2.29 -0.75 0.87
C ALA A 58 1.47 -1.97 0.47
N ILE A 59 1.81 -2.60 -0.66
CA ILE A 59 1.19 -3.84 -1.13
C ILE A 59 1.42 -4.96 -0.12
N VAL A 60 2.68 -5.18 0.30
CA VAL A 60 3.04 -6.24 1.26
C VAL A 60 2.23 -6.08 2.56
N VAL A 61 2.19 -4.89 3.15
CA VAL A 61 1.48 -4.65 4.42
C VAL A 61 -0.02 -4.87 4.28
N TYR A 62 -0.62 -4.44 3.17
CA TYR A 62 -2.05 -4.67 2.93
C TYR A 62 -2.36 -6.16 2.72
N SER A 63 -1.55 -6.87 1.94
CA SER A 63 -1.70 -8.31 1.75
C SER A 63 -1.60 -9.07 3.08
N LEU A 64 -0.65 -8.69 3.94
CA LEU A 64 -0.55 -9.25 5.29
C LEU A 64 -1.79 -8.98 6.14
N SER A 65 -2.35 -7.76 6.09
CA SER A 65 -3.61 -7.45 6.77
C SER A 65 -4.73 -8.41 6.35
N LYS A 66 -4.91 -8.62 5.05
CA LYS A 66 -5.96 -9.49 4.51
C LYS A 66 -5.73 -10.97 4.81
N ILE A 67 -4.48 -11.41 4.84
CA ILE A 67 -4.13 -12.78 5.22
C ILE A 67 -4.38 -12.99 6.73
N CYS A 68 -3.99 -12.04 7.58
CA CYS A 68 -4.26 -12.12 9.02
C CYS A 68 -5.75 -12.14 9.32
N GLU A 69 -6.52 -11.23 8.72
CA GLU A 69 -8.00 -11.17 8.85
C GLU A 69 -8.64 -12.51 8.49
N ARG A 70 -8.19 -13.14 7.39
CA ARG A 70 -8.70 -14.45 6.97
C ARG A 70 -8.23 -15.59 7.86
N ASN A 71 -7.00 -15.56 8.35
CA ASN A 71 -6.47 -16.60 9.25
C ASN A 71 -7.23 -16.61 10.60
N GLU A 72 -7.75 -15.48 11.05
CA GLU A 72 -8.63 -15.43 12.23
C GLU A 72 -9.96 -16.17 12.01
N LEU A 73 -10.51 -16.09 10.79
CA LEU A 73 -11.76 -16.77 10.42
C LEU A 73 -11.53 -18.25 10.04
N HIS A 74 -10.43 -18.52 9.35
CA HIS A 74 -10.04 -19.82 8.82
C HIS A 74 -8.54 -20.07 9.08
N PRO A 75 -8.19 -20.69 10.22
CA PRO A 75 -6.81 -20.88 10.63
C PRO A 75 -5.97 -21.66 9.61
N LEU A 76 -4.82 -21.10 9.26
CA LEU A 76 -3.89 -21.69 8.30
C LEU A 76 -3.01 -22.75 8.95
N ALA A 77 -2.88 -23.90 8.29
CA ALA A 77 -1.87 -24.88 8.65
C ALA A 77 -0.46 -24.26 8.52
N ASN A 78 0.39 -24.45 9.53
CA ASN A 78 1.73 -23.85 9.60
C ASN A 78 1.76 -22.31 9.67
N TRP A 79 0.70 -21.66 10.17
CA TRP A 79 0.65 -20.20 10.36
C TRP A 79 1.90 -19.63 11.06
N GLN A 80 2.37 -20.30 12.11
CA GLN A 80 3.55 -19.87 12.85
C GLN A 80 4.81 -19.82 11.98
N LYS A 81 5.06 -20.84 11.14
CA LYS A 81 6.19 -20.87 10.21
C LYS A 81 6.07 -19.80 9.12
N PHE A 82 4.85 -19.48 8.70
CA PHE A 82 4.60 -18.39 7.78
C PHE A 82 4.99 -17.04 8.43
N LEU A 83 4.50 -16.77 9.64
CA LEU A 83 4.83 -15.54 10.37
C LEU A 83 6.34 -15.40 10.61
N GLU A 84 7.03 -16.47 11.00
CA GLU A 84 8.49 -16.45 11.20
C GLU A 84 9.25 -16.04 9.93
N LYS A 85 8.82 -16.54 8.76
CA LYS A 85 9.40 -16.12 7.47
C LYS A 85 9.12 -14.66 7.16
N ILE A 86 7.88 -14.19 7.37
CA ILE A 86 7.50 -12.79 7.18
C ILE A 86 8.33 -11.88 8.07
N GLU A 87 8.44 -12.20 9.37
CA GLU A 87 9.23 -11.44 10.32
C GLU A 87 10.71 -11.40 9.94
N TYR A 88 11.27 -12.53 9.51
CA TYR A 88 12.66 -12.62 9.06
C TYR A 88 12.94 -11.63 7.93
N HIS A 89 12.13 -11.63 6.88
CA HIS A 89 12.33 -10.73 5.75
C HIS A 89 12.05 -9.26 6.11
N LEU A 90 11.05 -8.96 6.94
CA LEU A 90 10.80 -7.58 7.42
C LEU A 90 11.96 -7.05 8.27
N LYS A 91 12.54 -7.89 9.15
CA LYS A 91 13.72 -7.53 9.95
C LYS A 91 14.93 -7.25 9.04
N ASN A 92 15.16 -8.07 8.02
CA ASN A 92 16.22 -7.84 7.02
C ASN A 92 15.99 -6.57 6.21
N ALA A 93 14.77 -6.34 5.72
CA ALA A 93 14.39 -5.15 4.98
C ALA A 93 14.71 -3.87 5.78
N ARG A 94 14.36 -3.85 7.08
CA ARG A 94 14.67 -2.73 7.99
C ARG A 94 16.18 -2.53 8.15
N GLN A 95 16.95 -3.60 8.34
CA GLN A 95 18.42 -3.51 8.45
C GLN A 95 19.07 -3.00 7.15
N ASN A 96 18.59 -3.45 6.00
CA ASN A 96 19.09 -3.02 4.70
C ASN A 96 18.78 -1.56 4.42
N LEU A 97 17.58 -1.07 4.79
CA LEU A 97 17.28 0.37 4.76
C LEU A 97 18.24 1.16 5.66
N ASN A 98 18.44 0.73 6.91
CA ASN A 98 19.38 1.40 7.83
C ASN A 98 20.78 1.54 7.23
N ARG A 99 21.26 0.51 6.53
CA ARG A 99 22.57 0.45 5.85
C ARG A 99 22.60 1.06 4.44
N ASP A 100 21.53 1.72 4.00
CA ASP A 100 21.39 2.31 2.65
C ASP A 100 21.54 1.31 1.49
N LYS A 101 21.21 0.03 1.75
CA LYS A 101 21.24 -1.05 0.76
C LYS A 101 19.88 -1.22 0.07
N ILE A 102 19.47 -0.21 -0.73
CA ILE A 102 18.14 -0.18 -1.37
C ILE A 102 17.87 -1.41 -2.25
N ASN A 103 18.86 -1.87 -3.03
CA ASN A 103 18.68 -3.06 -3.86
C ASN A 103 18.45 -4.33 -3.02
N SER A 104 19.10 -4.44 -1.86
CA SER A 104 18.88 -5.56 -0.94
C SER A 104 17.51 -5.46 -0.27
N TYR A 105 17.10 -4.26 0.11
CA TYR A 105 15.75 -4.00 0.59
C TYR A 105 14.67 -4.42 -0.43
N MET A 106 14.82 -4.05 -1.70
CA MET A 106 13.88 -4.46 -2.75
C MET A 106 13.85 -5.98 -2.93
N LYS A 107 14.99 -6.66 -2.80
CA LYS A 107 15.04 -8.13 -2.79
C LYS A 107 14.28 -8.73 -1.62
N ASP A 108 14.41 -8.15 -0.41
CA ASP A 108 13.64 -8.60 0.75
C ASP A 108 12.13 -8.44 0.53
N LEU A 109 11.69 -7.35 -0.11
CA LEU A 109 10.28 -7.16 -0.49
C LEU A 109 9.81 -8.18 -1.52
N SER A 110 10.63 -8.48 -2.53
CA SER A 110 10.31 -9.54 -3.50
C SER A 110 10.14 -10.88 -2.80
N SER A 111 11.05 -11.24 -1.90
CA SER A 111 10.93 -12.48 -1.12
C SER A 111 9.69 -12.50 -0.22
N LEU A 112 9.29 -11.35 0.34
CA LEU A 112 8.02 -11.24 1.07
C LEU A 112 6.83 -11.54 0.16
N ILE A 113 6.81 -10.98 -1.05
CA ILE A 113 5.77 -11.24 -2.04
C ILE A 113 5.75 -12.73 -2.42
N ASP A 114 6.90 -13.35 -2.63
CA ASP A 114 7.00 -14.78 -2.95
C ASP A 114 6.46 -15.66 -1.80
N VAL A 115 6.83 -15.34 -0.56
CA VAL A 115 6.33 -16.04 0.63
C VAL A 115 4.81 -15.88 0.75
N ILE A 116 4.30 -14.67 0.55
CA ILE A 116 2.86 -14.37 0.54
C ILE A 116 2.16 -15.20 -0.54
N SER A 117 2.64 -15.19 -1.78
CA SER A 117 2.08 -15.94 -2.89
C SER A 117 2.11 -17.46 -2.67
N SER A 118 3.13 -17.99 -1.99
CA SER A 118 3.23 -19.42 -1.70
C SER A 118 2.18 -19.95 -0.70
N VAL A 119 1.51 -19.05 0.03
CA VAL A 119 0.35 -19.41 0.85
C VAL A 119 -0.84 -19.80 -0.03
N ASP A 120 -0.89 -19.33 -1.29
CA ASP A 120 -2.01 -19.57 -2.19
C ASP A 120 -2.12 -21.02 -2.66
N GLU A 121 -0.99 -21.63 -3.04
CA GLU A 121 -0.94 -22.99 -3.60
C GLU A 121 -1.53 -24.04 -2.66
N LYS A 122 -1.51 -23.79 -1.34
CA LYS A 122 -1.93 -24.76 -0.33
C LYS A 122 -3.34 -24.55 0.18
N ILE A 123 -3.94 -23.37 -0.05
CA ILE A 123 -5.11 -22.92 0.74
C ILE A 123 -6.23 -22.36 -0.16
N LYS A 124 -6.06 -22.32 -1.50
CA LYS A 124 -7.06 -21.74 -2.44
C LYS A 124 -7.57 -20.37 -1.96
N MET A 125 -6.71 -19.61 -1.29
CA MET A 125 -7.07 -18.30 -0.73
C MET A 125 -7.12 -17.21 -1.81
N TYR A 126 -6.69 -17.54 -3.02
CA TYR A 126 -6.42 -16.62 -4.10
C TYR A 126 -5.54 -15.46 -3.62
N VAL A 127 -4.45 -15.75 -2.93
CA VAL A 127 -3.46 -14.74 -2.50
C VAL A 127 -2.87 -13.99 -3.70
N VAL A 128 -2.74 -14.61 -4.87
CA VAL A 128 -2.45 -13.89 -6.12
C VAL A 128 -3.55 -12.86 -6.39
N GLN A 129 -4.82 -13.24 -6.26
CA GLN A 129 -5.92 -12.27 -6.35
C GLN A 129 -5.94 -11.27 -5.19
N VAL A 130 -5.44 -11.60 -3.99
CA VAL A 130 -5.28 -10.64 -2.89
C VAL A 130 -4.23 -9.60 -3.26
N LEU A 131 -3.10 -10.02 -3.85
CA LEU A 131 -2.05 -9.13 -4.34
C LEU A 131 -2.54 -8.29 -5.53
N GLU A 132 -3.22 -8.87 -6.51
CA GLU A 132 -3.84 -8.15 -7.62
C GLU A 132 -4.90 -7.15 -7.12
N LYS A 133 -5.75 -7.56 -6.19
CA LYS A 133 -6.76 -6.69 -5.59
C LYS A 133 -6.14 -5.62 -4.70
N ALA A 134 -5.02 -5.92 -4.03
CA ALA A 134 -4.23 -4.94 -3.28
C ALA A 134 -3.72 -3.87 -4.23
N LYS A 135 -3.02 -4.32 -5.27
CA LYS A 135 -2.51 -3.50 -6.37
C LYS A 135 -3.62 -2.61 -6.96
N LEU A 136 -4.77 -3.17 -7.37
CA LEU A 136 -5.90 -2.41 -7.91
C LEU A 136 -6.46 -1.38 -6.90
N LYS A 137 -6.71 -1.80 -5.65
CA LYS A 137 -7.27 -0.92 -4.61
C LYS A 137 -6.31 0.21 -4.24
N LYS A 138 -5.01 -0.09 -4.16
CA LYS A 138 -3.97 0.91 -3.85
C LYS A 138 -3.75 1.83 -5.04
N GLY A 139 -3.73 1.31 -6.27
CA GLY A 139 -3.68 2.11 -7.49
C GLY A 139 -4.86 3.06 -7.64
N SER A 140 -6.06 2.60 -7.34
CA SER A 140 -7.25 3.45 -7.30
C SER A 140 -7.13 4.59 -6.28
N LYS A 141 -6.61 4.31 -5.07
CA LYS A 141 -6.31 5.36 -4.08
C LYS A 141 -5.22 6.33 -4.55
N ILE A 142 -4.21 5.85 -5.27
CA ILE A 142 -3.17 6.71 -5.83
C ILE A 142 -3.74 7.63 -6.93
N TYR A 143 -4.69 7.12 -7.71
CA TYR A 143 -5.40 7.87 -8.74
C TYR A 143 -6.29 8.97 -8.16
N GLU A 144 -6.97 8.74 -7.03
CA GLU A 144 -7.72 9.78 -6.29
C GLU A 144 -6.88 11.02 -5.99
N HIS A 145 -5.58 10.82 -5.77
CA HIS A 145 -4.64 11.90 -5.48
C HIS A 145 -4.10 12.59 -6.74
N GLY A 146 -4.68 12.33 -7.92
CA GLY A 146 -4.41 13.06 -9.17
C GLY A 146 -3.25 12.51 -10.00
N ILE A 147 -2.75 11.31 -9.70
CA ILE A 147 -1.71 10.65 -10.51
C ILE A 147 -2.36 9.96 -11.70
N SER A 148 -1.76 10.04 -12.89
CA SER A 148 -2.31 9.42 -14.09
C SER A 148 -2.34 7.89 -13.99
N ILE A 149 -3.39 7.27 -14.54
CA ILE A 149 -3.57 5.80 -14.50
C ILE A 149 -2.37 5.07 -15.13
N GLN A 150 -1.81 5.61 -16.23
CA GLN A 150 -0.64 5.03 -16.89
C GLN A 150 0.58 4.97 -15.95
N ARG A 151 0.85 6.06 -15.22
CA ARG A 151 1.96 6.10 -14.28
C ARG A 151 1.79 5.09 -13.15
N ILE A 152 0.55 4.91 -12.69
CA ILE A 152 0.20 3.97 -11.61
C ILE A 152 0.34 2.52 -12.08
N SER A 153 -0.09 2.22 -13.31
CA SER A 153 0.06 0.90 -13.94
C SER A 153 1.53 0.47 -14.02
N GLU A 154 2.42 1.37 -14.45
CA GLU A 154 3.86 1.11 -14.48
C GLU A 154 4.45 0.86 -13.09
N LEU A 155 4.05 1.69 -12.11
CA LEU A 155 4.62 1.68 -10.77
C LEU A 155 4.13 0.50 -9.92
N LEU A 156 2.92 0.00 -10.17
CA LEU A 156 2.35 -1.16 -9.48
C LEU A 156 2.53 -2.48 -10.24
N ASP A 157 3.01 -2.42 -11.48
CA ASP A 157 3.05 -3.55 -12.39
C ASP A 157 1.66 -4.22 -12.49
N ILE A 158 0.69 -3.44 -12.95
CA ILE A 158 -0.71 -3.86 -13.19
C ILE A 158 -1.06 -3.56 -14.63
N ASN A 159 -1.90 -4.40 -15.24
CA ASN A 159 -2.49 -4.09 -16.53
C ASN A 159 -3.30 -2.77 -16.49
N LEU A 160 -2.98 -1.85 -17.41
CA LEU A 160 -3.63 -0.56 -17.53
C LEU A 160 -5.17 -0.66 -17.65
N TRP A 161 -5.67 -1.65 -18.41
CA TRP A 161 -7.09 -1.88 -18.60
C TRP A 161 -7.77 -2.33 -17.31
N GLU A 162 -7.16 -3.24 -16.56
CA GLU A 162 -7.71 -3.71 -15.28
C GLU A 162 -7.83 -2.57 -14.27
N LEU A 163 -6.78 -1.74 -14.17
CA LEU A 163 -6.80 -0.58 -13.29
C LEU A 163 -7.85 0.45 -13.75
N SER A 164 -7.92 0.75 -15.04
CA SER A 164 -8.91 1.67 -15.60
C SER A 164 -10.34 1.19 -15.34
N ASN A 165 -10.58 -0.11 -15.55
CA ASN A 165 -11.87 -0.74 -15.32
C ASN A 165 -12.27 -0.66 -13.84
N TYR A 166 -11.34 -0.98 -12.93
CA TYR A 166 -11.57 -0.93 -11.49
C TYR A 166 -11.87 0.50 -11.00
N VAL A 167 -11.10 1.49 -11.44
CA VAL A 167 -11.31 2.91 -11.10
C VAL A 167 -12.67 3.39 -11.62
N GLY A 168 -13.04 3.06 -12.86
CA GLY A 168 -14.34 3.42 -13.43
C GLY A 168 -15.53 2.81 -12.66
N HIS A 169 -15.42 1.54 -12.24
CA HIS A 169 -16.47 0.85 -11.50
C HIS A 169 -16.64 1.35 -10.05
N THR A 170 -15.60 1.90 -9.45
CA THR A 170 -15.63 2.30 -8.05
C THR A 170 -16.25 3.69 -7.83
N GLN A 171 -16.60 4.42 -8.91
CA GLN A 171 -17.18 5.78 -8.88
C GLN A 171 -16.42 6.72 -7.92
N ILE A 172 -15.13 6.47 -7.74
CA ILE A 172 -14.33 7.07 -6.69
C ILE A 172 -14.12 8.57 -6.95
N ILE A 173 -14.14 8.98 -8.22
CA ILE A 173 -14.09 10.37 -8.67
C ILE A 173 -15.44 11.08 -8.42
N ASP A 174 -16.55 10.33 -8.40
CA ASP A 174 -17.91 10.86 -8.21
C ASP A 174 -18.32 10.96 -6.73
N LYS A 175 -17.49 10.47 -5.81
CA LYS A 175 -17.66 10.74 -4.37
C LYS A 175 -17.22 12.16 -4.07
N GLU A 176 -18.06 13.13 -4.45
CA GLU A 176 -18.01 14.46 -3.87
C GLU A 176 -18.17 14.32 -2.35
N GLU A 177 -17.06 14.45 -1.62
CA GLU A 177 -17.07 14.39 -0.14
C GLU A 177 -17.73 15.61 0.50
N ILE A 178 -18.37 16.49 -0.28
CA ILE A 178 -19.12 17.60 0.26
C ILE A 178 -20.43 17.81 -0.50
N LYS A 179 -21.52 17.26 0.04
CA LYS A 179 -22.86 17.78 -0.22
C LYS A 179 -23.00 19.16 0.41
N PHE A 180 -22.39 20.17 -0.18
CA PHE A 180 -22.79 21.54 0.14
C PHE A 180 -24.19 21.73 -0.42
N ASP A 181 -25.17 21.87 0.47
CA ASP A 181 -26.50 22.39 0.09
C ASP A 181 -26.31 23.68 -0.72
N ALA A 182 -27.20 23.93 -1.70
CA ALA A 182 -27.12 25.08 -2.60
C ALA A 182 -26.93 26.43 -1.86
N LYS A 183 -27.50 26.57 -0.67
CA LYS A 183 -27.33 27.73 0.22
C LYS A 183 -25.89 27.88 0.72
N ASN A 184 -25.24 26.78 1.10
CA ASN A 184 -23.84 26.81 1.52
C ASN A 184 -22.90 27.11 0.34
N ARG A 185 -23.21 26.60 -0.86
CA ARG A 185 -22.47 26.95 -2.09
C ARG A 185 -22.61 28.44 -2.42
N LEU A 186 -23.82 28.99 -2.33
CA LEU A 186 -24.08 30.41 -2.56
C LEU A 186 -23.34 31.28 -1.53
N ASN A 187 -23.35 30.91 -0.26
CA ASN A 187 -22.66 31.65 0.79
C ASN A 187 -21.14 31.62 0.64
N LEU A 188 -20.57 30.47 0.24
CA LEU A 188 -19.14 30.37 -0.08
C LEU A 188 -18.79 31.26 -1.28
N ALA A 189 -19.57 31.21 -2.34
CA ALA A 189 -19.38 32.07 -3.51
C ALA A 189 -19.47 33.56 -3.14
N LYS A 190 -20.48 33.97 -2.35
CA LYS A 190 -20.59 35.35 -1.86
C LYS A 190 -19.36 35.79 -1.06
N LYS A 191 -18.79 34.92 -0.22
CA LYS A 191 -17.55 35.19 0.53
C LYS A 191 -16.34 35.34 -0.39
N ILE A 192 -16.17 34.44 -1.36
CA ILE A 192 -15.06 34.48 -2.33
C ILE A 192 -15.11 35.78 -3.16
N PHE A 193 -16.30 36.14 -3.64
CA PHE A 193 -16.51 37.31 -4.48
C PHE A 193 -16.80 38.61 -3.70
N LYS A 194 -16.67 38.58 -2.36
CA LYS A 194 -16.91 39.72 -1.46
C LYS A 194 -18.26 40.42 -1.70
N LEU A 195 -19.28 39.66 -2.07
CA LEU A 195 -20.62 40.18 -2.26
C LEU A 195 -21.21 40.47 -0.87
N LYS A 196 -21.68 41.70 -0.63
CA LYS A 196 -22.35 42.05 0.63
C LYS A 196 -23.57 41.14 0.83
N THR A 197 -23.66 40.58 2.04
CA THR A 197 -24.70 39.64 2.44
C THR A 197 -26.07 40.28 2.44
#